data_AF-A0A967HCH7-F1
#
_entry.id   AF-A0A967HCH7-F1
#
_cell.length_a   1.000
_cell.length_b   1.000
_cell.length_c   1.000
_cell.angle_alpha   90.00
_cell.angle_beta   90.00
_cell.angle_gamma   90.00
#
_symmetry.space_group_name_H-M   'P 1'
#
loop_
_entity.id
_entity.type
_entity.pdbx_description
1 polymer ?
#
loop_
_entity_poly.entity_id
_entity_poly.type
_entity_poly.pdbx_seq_one_letter_code
_entity_poly.pdbx_strand_id
1 'polypeptide(L)'
;TRLASVTPKFGGYVERLYVDFTGKPVRAGEPLVEIYSPELVAAQEELLLAARLERGLAGTSVPGVPEGSSDLVAAARQRLRLWDISEAQVDRVLETGRARRTLKLYAP
;
A
#
# COMPACT_ATOMS: atom_id res chain seq x y z
N THR A 1 -13.42 14.51 -24.65
CA THR A 1 -12.28 14.20 -23.75
C THR A 1 -12.79 14.14 -22.33
N ARG A 2 -12.52 13.06 -21.59
CA ARG A 2 -12.85 12.98 -20.16
C ARG A 2 -11.66 13.51 -19.37
N LEU A 3 -11.88 14.41 -18.42
CA LEU A 3 -10.86 14.90 -17.51
C LEU A 3 -11.02 14.20 -16.16
N ALA A 4 -9.91 13.77 -15.58
CA ALA A 4 -9.83 13.20 -14.24
C ALA A 4 -8.62 13.79 -13.51
N SER A 5 -8.76 14.01 -12.20
CA SER A 5 -7.66 14.45 -11.35
C SER A 5 -7.19 13.27 -10.51
N VAL A 6 -5.88 12.99 -10.52
CA VAL A 6 -5.26 11.94 -9.72
C VAL A 6 -4.35 12.61 -8.69
N THR A 7 -4.75 12.55 -7.43
CA THR A 7 -4.01 13.15 -6.32
C THR A 7 -3.63 12.05 -5.32
N PRO A 8 -2.34 11.94 -4.95
CA PRO A 8 -1.92 11.02 -3.89
C PRO A 8 -2.61 11.39 -2.57
N LYS A 9 -3.04 10.39 -1.80
CA LYS A 9 -3.63 10.57 -0.46
C LYS A 9 -2.59 10.50 0.67
N PHE A 10 -1.32 10.59 0.31
CA PHE A 10 -0.16 10.49 1.18
C PHE A 10 0.92 11.48 0.70
N GLY A 11 1.79 11.90 1.62
CA GLY A 11 2.95 12.74 1.33
C GLY A 11 4.10 11.94 0.72
N GLY A 12 4.89 12.58 -0.14
CA GLY A 12 6.03 11.93 -0.76
C GLY A 12 6.77 12.78 -1.77
N TYR A 13 7.79 12.19 -2.36
CA TYR A 13 8.62 12.78 -3.41
C TYR A 13 8.40 12.03 -4.71
N VAL A 14 8.19 12.76 -5.81
CA VAL A 14 8.14 12.15 -7.14
C VAL A 14 9.54 11.63 -7.48
N GLU A 15 9.64 10.32 -7.66
CA GLU A 15 10.90 9.66 -8.03
C GLU A 15 11.01 9.47 -9.54
N ARG A 16 9.87 9.21 -10.20
CA ARG A 16 9.80 9.10 -11.65
C ARG A 16 8.48 9.63 -12.17
N LEU A 17 8.55 10.44 -13.20
CA LEU A 17 7.38 10.91 -13.93
C LEU A 17 7.31 10.20 -15.29
N TYR A 18 6.22 9.51 -15.57
CA TYR A 18 5.98 8.83 -16.85
C TYR A 18 5.23 9.74 -17.83
N VAL A 19 4.39 10.64 -17.29
CA VAL A 19 3.64 11.66 -18.02
C VAL A 19 4.27 13.02 -17.75
N ASP A 20 5.22 13.38 -18.60
CA ASP A 20 6.17 14.47 -18.43
C ASP A 20 5.74 15.80 -19.05
N PHE A 21 4.60 15.84 -19.76
CA PHE A 21 4.04 17.08 -20.31
C PHE A 21 2.51 17.08 -20.31
N THR A 22 1.94 18.28 -20.17
CA THR A 22 0.49 18.50 -20.22
C THR A 22 -0.05 18.20 -21.62
N GLY A 23 -1.15 17.44 -21.68
CA GLY A 23 -1.79 17.07 -22.95
C GLY A 23 -1.27 15.77 -23.57
N LYS A 24 -0.31 15.09 -22.93
CA LYS A 24 0.09 13.73 -23.31
C LYS A 24 -1.12 12.78 -23.19
N PRO A 25 -1.51 12.07 -24.26
CA PRO A 25 -2.59 11.09 -24.17
C PRO A 25 -2.14 9.87 -23.35
N VAL A 26 -3.01 9.38 -22.47
CA VAL A 26 -2.79 8.18 -21.66
C VAL A 26 -3.95 7.21 -21.80
N ARG A 27 -3.70 5.91 -21.62
CA ARG A 27 -4.74 4.87 -21.54
C ARG A 27 -5.04 4.52 -20.09
N ALA A 28 -6.26 4.06 -19.80
CA ALA A 28 -6.59 3.52 -18.48
C ALA A 28 -5.59 2.42 -18.08
N GLY A 29 -5.09 2.47 -16.85
CA GLY A 29 -4.05 1.58 -16.35
C GLY A 29 -2.61 1.95 -16.74
N GLU A 30 -2.39 3.03 -17.50
CA GLU A 30 -1.04 3.52 -17.80
C GLU A 30 -0.43 4.20 -16.56
N PRO A 31 0.85 3.92 -16.21
CA PRO A 31 1.49 4.57 -15.07
C PRO A 31 1.69 6.06 -15.36
N LEU A 32 1.31 6.91 -14.41
CA LEU A 32 1.45 8.37 -14.49
C LEU A 32 2.72 8.85 -13.80
N VAL A 33 2.92 8.38 -12.58
CA VAL A 33 4.00 8.82 -11.68
C VAL A 33 4.36 7.71 -10.70
N GLU A 34 5.61 7.70 -10.26
CA GLU A 34 6.13 6.86 -9.20
C GLU A 34 6.58 7.76 -8.04
N ILE A 35 6.02 7.52 -6.85
CA ILE A 35 6.20 8.37 -5.67
C ILE A 35 6.87 7.55 -4.57
N TYR A 36 7.95 8.09 -4.02
CA TYR A 36 8.54 7.63 -2.78
C TYR A 36 7.84 8.28 -1.59
N SER A 37 7.47 7.49 -0.59
CA SER A 37 6.84 7.98 0.63
C SER A 37 7.40 7.25 1.86
N PRO A 38 8.10 7.94 2.78
CA PRO A 38 8.60 7.32 4.01
C PRO A 38 7.47 6.73 4.87
N GLU A 39 6.34 7.43 4.97
CA GLU A 39 5.17 6.98 5.71
C GLU A 39 4.51 5.74 5.09
N LEU A 40 4.55 5.63 3.77
CA LEU A 40 4.10 4.42 3.06
C LEU A 40 5.00 3.21 3.36
N VAL A 41 6.31 3.42 3.41
CA VAL A 41 7.27 2.37 3.77
C VAL A 41 7.03 1.91 5.20
N ALA A 42 6.92 2.86 6.14
CA ALA A 42 6.64 2.56 7.54
C ALA A 42 5.33 1.77 7.72
N ALA A 43 4.25 2.17 7.05
CA ALA A 43 2.97 1.45 7.12
C ALA A 43 3.05 0.02 6.57
N GLN A 44 3.86 -0.22 5.55
CA GLN A 44 4.11 -1.57 5.04
C GLN A 44 4.94 -2.41 6.01
N GLU A 45 5.93 -1.81 6.68
CA GLU A 45 6.72 -2.51 7.71
C GLU A 45 5.86 -2.87 8.93
N GLU A 46 4.95 -1.98 9.35
CA GLU A 46 3.95 -2.24 10.39
C GLU A 46 3.04 -3.43 10.01
N LEU A 47 2.53 -3.45 8.77
CA LEU A 47 1.75 -4.59 8.25
C LEU A 47 2.53 -5.90 8.32
N LEU A 48 3.79 -5.88 7.88
CA LEU A 48 4.67 -7.05 7.90
C LEU A 48 4.97 -7.52 9.33
N LEU A 49 5.14 -6.59 10.26
CA LEU A 49 5.33 -6.89 11.67
C LEU A 49 4.07 -7.53 12.26
N ALA A 50 2.90 -6.94 12.04
CA ALA A 50 1.61 -7.49 12.49
C ALA A 50 1.41 -8.92 11.97
N ALA A 51 1.67 -9.16 10.69
CA ALA A 51 1.55 -10.49 10.07
C ALA A 51 2.58 -11.52 10.59
N ARG A 52 3.73 -11.07 11.13
CA ARG A 52 4.69 -11.95 11.80
C ARG A 52 4.24 -12.28 13.22
N LEU A 53 3.72 -11.29 13.95
CA LEU A 53 3.18 -11.48 15.30
C LEU A 53 2.00 -12.43 15.28
N GLU A 54 1.06 -12.26 14.34
CA GLU A 54 -0.07 -13.17 14.16
C GLU A 54 0.37 -14.61 13.92
N ARG A 55 1.32 -14.84 13.00
CA ARG A 55 1.86 -16.18 12.75
C ARG A 55 2.61 -16.78 13.95
N GLY A 56 3.32 -15.95 14.72
CA GLY A 56 4.01 -16.39 15.93
C GLY A 56 3.05 -16.77 17.05
N LEU A 57 1.95 -16.05 17.19
CA LEU A 57 0.92 -16.26 18.21
C LEU A 57 -0.06 -17.38 17.85
N ALA A 58 -0.21 -17.70 16.56
CA ALA A 58 -1.02 -18.84 16.09
C ALA A 58 -0.52 -20.20 16.64
N GLY A 59 0.74 -20.27 17.12
CA GLY A 59 1.27 -21.44 17.83
C GLY A 59 1.06 -21.45 19.34
N THR A 60 0.56 -20.36 19.92
CA THR A 60 0.42 -20.16 21.38
C THR A 60 -1.02 -19.93 21.82
N SER A 61 -2.01 -20.34 21.01
CA SER A 61 -3.43 -20.12 21.29
C SER A 61 -3.80 -20.56 22.71
N VAL A 62 -4.02 -19.59 23.60
CA VAL A 62 -4.56 -19.82 24.94
C VAL A 62 -6.09 -19.80 24.83
N PRO A 63 -6.81 -20.86 25.19
CA PRO A 63 -8.27 -20.87 25.15
C PRO A 63 -8.84 -19.70 25.97
N GLY A 64 -9.69 -18.87 25.34
CA GLY A 64 -10.37 -17.74 25.99
C GLY A 64 -9.70 -16.37 25.83
N VAL A 65 -8.55 -16.26 25.15
CA VAL A 65 -7.97 -14.97 24.74
C VAL A 65 -8.45 -14.65 23.31
N PRO A 66 -9.15 -13.51 23.07
CA PRO A 66 -9.51 -13.08 21.72
C PRO A 66 -8.26 -12.96 20.84
N GLU A 67 -8.39 -13.29 19.55
CA GLU A 67 -7.32 -13.18 18.55
C GLU A 67 -6.95 -11.70 18.28
N GLY A 68 -6.43 -10.97 19.26
CA GLY A 68 -6.04 -9.55 19.10
C GLY A 68 -4.96 -9.31 18.04
N SER A 69 -4.33 -10.37 17.53
CA SER A 69 -3.38 -10.33 16.43
C SER A 69 -4.03 -10.17 15.05
N SER A 70 -5.23 -10.71 14.81
CA SER A 70 -5.93 -10.52 13.53
C SER A 70 -6.37 -9.07 13.34
N ASP A 71 -6.69 -8.41 14.45
CA ASP A 71 -7.11 -7.01 14.48
C ASP A 71 -5.98 -6.06 14.05
N LEU A 72 -4.72 -6.37 14.38
CA LEU A 72 -3.57 -5.56 13.99
C LEU A 72 -3.32 -5.62 12.47
N VAL A 73 -3.39 -6.81 11.88
CA VAL A 73 -3.23 -6.98 10.43
C VAL A 73 -4.37 -6.28 9.69
N ALA A 74 -5.61 -6.45 10.18
CA ALA A 74 -6.78 -5.79 9.60
C ALA A 74 -6.66 -4.25 9.66
N ALA A 75 -6.21 -3.70 10.79
CA ALA A 75 -6.00 -2.26 10.96
C ALA A 75 -4.92 -1.72 10.02
N ALA A 76 -3.79 -2.44 9.89
CA ALA A 76 -2.70 -2.06 8.99
C ALA A 76 -3.14 -2.11 7.52
N ARG A 77 -3.90 -3.13 7.10
CA ARG A 77 -4.51 -3.21 5.76
C ARG A 77 -5.45 -2.04 5.52
N GLN A 78 -6.32 -1.74 6.48
CA GLN A 78 -7.29 -0.65 6.35
C GLN A 78 -6.60 0.71 6.17
N ARG A 79 -5.51 0.96 6.90
CA ARG A 79 -4.70 2.18 6.73
C ARG A 79 -4.17 2.31 5.30
N LEU A 80 -3.62 1.24 4.73
CA LEU A 80 -3.10 1.24 3.35
C LEU A 80 -4.23 1.47 2.32
N ARG A 81 -5.42 0.89 2.55
CA ARG A 81 -6.60 1.13 1.69
C ARG A 81 -7.06 2.58 1.71
N LEU A 82 -7.00 3.27 2.86
CA LEU A 82 -7.34 4.69 2.94
C LEU A 82 -6.45 5.57 2.06
N TRP A 83 -5.27 5.06 1.70
CA TRP A 83 -4.34 5.68 0.75
C TRP A 83 -4.51 5.18 -0.70
N ASP A 84 -5.64 4.54 -1.01
CA ASP A 84 -5.98 3.92 -2.30
C ASP A 84 -4.96 2.90 -2.80
N ILE A 85 -4.22 2.28 -1.89
CA ILE A 85 -3.34 1.16 -2.22
C ILE A 85 -4.23 -0.06 -2.43
N SER A 86 -4.16 -0.64 -3.62
CA SER A 86 -4.98 -1.80 -3.97
C SER A 86 -4.65 -3.02 -3.11
N GLU A 87 -5.65 -3.88 -2.86
CA GLU A 87 -5.42 -5.14 -2.15
C GLU A 87 -4.31 -5.97 -2.82
N ALA A 88 -4.26 -6.00 -4.16
CA ALA A 88 -3.20 -6.69 -4.89
C ALA A 88 -1.78 -6.15 -4.59
N GLN A 89 -1.65 -4.85 -4.29
CA GLN A 89 -0.37 -4.28 -3.85
C GLN A 89 -0.06 -4.65 -2.39
N VAL A 90 -1.07 -4.62 -1.51
CA VAL A 90 -0.94 -5.01 -0.10
C VAL A 90 -0.57 -6.49 0.03
N ASP A 91 -1.26 -7.37 -0.70
CA ASP A 91 -0.99 -8.81 -0.73
C ASP A 91 0.41 -9.10 -1.24
N ARG A 92 0.84 -8.39 -2.28
CA ARG A 92 2.22 -8.51 -2.78
C ARG A 92 3.26 -8.16 -1.72
N VAL A 93 3.00 -7.18 -0.85
CA VAL A 93 3.91 -6.85 0.26
C VAL A 93 3.98 -8.02 1.24
N LEU A 94 2.84 -8.59 1.62
CA LEU A 94 2.75 -9.74 2.52
C LEU A 94 3.41 -11.00 1.95
N GLU A 95 3.15 -11.31 0.67
CA GLU A 95 3.73 -12.44 -0.05
C GLU A 95 5.25 -12.32 -0.18
N THR A 96 5.75 -11.13 -0.55
CA THR A 96 7.19 -10.92 -0.73
C THR A 96 7.92 -10.68 0.59
N GLY A 97 7.19 -10.36 1.65
CA GLY A 97 7.75 -10.01 2.96
C GLY A 97 8.59 -8.73 2.96
N ARG A 98 8.45 -7.88 1.93
CA ARG A 98 9.31 -6.70 1.71
C ARG A 98 8.47 -5.46 1.46
N ALA A 99 8.73 -4.40 2.24
CA ALA A 99 8.17 -3.09 1.98
C ALA A 99 8.71 -2.54 0.65
N ARG A 100 7.82 -1.91 -0.12
CA ARG A 100 8.15 -1.23 -1.36
C ARG A 100 8.40 0.23 -1.09
N ARG A 101 9.54 0.70 -1.60
CA ARG A 101 9.95 2.10 -1.49
C ARG A 101 9.00 3.03 -2.24
N THR A 102 8.59 2.63 -3.44
CA THR A 102 7.80 3.46 -4.34
C THR A 102 6.41 2.89 -4.60
N LEU A 103 5.44 3.79 -4.81
CA LEU A 103 4.11 3.47 -5.33
C LEU A 103 3.93 4.10 -6.71
N LYS A 104 3.36 3.32 -7.63
CA LYS A 104 2.95 3.82 -8.94
C LYS A 104 1.48 4.20 -8.90
N LEU A 105 1.18 5.40 -9.38
CA LEU A 105 -0.18 5.84 -9.65
C LEU A 105 -0.50 5.61 -11.12
N TYR A 106 -1.72 5.18 -11.39
CA TYR A 106 -2.18 4.78 -12.71
C TYR A 106 -3.32 5.67 -13.20
N ALA A 107 -3.46 5.79 -14.51
CA ALA A 107 -4.59 6.44 -15.13
C ALA A 107 -5.90 5.67 -14.84
N PRO A 108 -7.00 6.35 -14.47
CA PRO A 108 -8.30 5.73 -14.22
C PRO A 108 -9.02 5.29 -15.51
#